data_AF-A0A8H8TW41-F1
#
_entry.id   AF-A0A8H8TW41-F1
#
_cell.length_a   1.000
_cell.length_b   1.000
_cell.length_c   1.000
_cell.angle_alpha   90.00
_cell.angle_beta   90.00
_cell.angle_gamma   90.00
#
_symmetry.space_group_name_H-M   'P 1'
#
loop_
_entity.id
_entity.type
_entity.pdbx_description
1 polymer ?
#
loop_
_entity_poly.entity_id
_entity_poly.type
_entity_poly.pdbx_seq_one_letter_code
_entity_poly.pdbx_strand_id
1 'polypeptide(L)'
;MYFILIFLTYFSSFTAAVPSDCLNGIEEALSTFVFAEAVTPFQSLCQNNLSLFSMWAAAKVYCITEEQISAGEEWAQVYCTEVGYDLLVPYATILPNLTDDAIAALPVVDFVDRLDTTHVWNTSVLISEALYDTGKRTIVVFNDSVKIHKKYGWGVYGFWGCILFIGIINRLVNVLLSMRSSKAFDHQRTIEEQSAPRSHSIVFSKTYRWFQANLILPPAIGTRHQRHVFGFTMPTRIVTLIVIAYYIWSIVICAVSYDVFFPNFYYNDYSQGWRYVADRTGILSYANLPVMWIFAGRNNIFLWATGWDFPTFNIFHRHIGIVATVQAIVHAVAYTVEELAG
;
A
#
# COMPACT_ATOMS: atom_id res chain seq x y z
N MET A 1 -14.24 -15.83 -7.90
CA MET A 1 -13.16 -15.69 -8.91
C MET A 1 -13.15 -14.30 -9.55
N TYR A 2 -14.28 -13.81 -10.08
CA TYR A 2 -14.37 -12.43 -10.61
C TYR A 2 -14.06 -11.31 -9.60
N PHE A 3 -14.40 -11.48 -8.32
CA PHE A 3 -14.07 -10.51 -7.27
C PHE A 3 -12.56 -10.33 -7.03
N ILE A 4 -11.76 -11.40 -7.20
CA ILE A 4 -10.30 -11.35 -6.99
C ILE A 4 -9.64 -10.58 -8.15
N LEU A 5 -10.13 -10.78 -9.38
CA LEU A 5 -9.64 -10.08 -10.56
C LEU A 5 -9.97 -8.58 -10.55
N ILE A 6 -11.19 -8.20 -10.11
CA ILE A 6 -11.60 -6.79 -9.99
C ILE A 6 -10.76 -6.06 -8.93
N PHE A 7 -10.42 -6.74 -7.83
CA PHE A 7 -9.54 -6.19 -6.80
C PHE A 7 -8.11 -5.99 -7.34
N LEU A 8 -7.57 -6.97 -8.09
CA LEU A 8 -6.22 -6.86 -8.68
C LEU A 8 -6.11 -5.72 -9.72
N THR A 9 -7.14 -5.50 -10.54
CA THR A 9 -7.15 -4.39 -11.51
C THR A 9 -7.25 -3.00 -10.88
N TYR A 10 -7.77 -2.90 -9.64
CA TYR A 10 -7.84 -1.62 -8.92
C TYR A 10 -6.47 -1.17 -8.37
N PHE A 11 -5.52 -2.10 -8.25
CA PHE A 11 -4.20 -1.84 -7.69
C PHE A 11 -3.11 -1.56 -8.74
N SER A 12 -3.37 -1.80 -10.02
CA SER A 12 -2.57 -1.31 -11.13
C SER A 12 -2.91 0.15 -11.42
N SER A 13 -2.60 1.06 -10.50
CA SER A 13 -2.61 2.49 -10.79
C SER A 13 -1.20 2.90 -11.17
N PHE A 14 -1.00 3.34 -12.41
CA PHE A 14 0.12 4.21 -12.76
C PHE A 14 0.12 5.37 -11.75
N THR A 15 1.16 5.47 -10.95
CA THR A 15 1.46 6.65 -10.15
C THR A 15 1.78 7.76 -11.13
N ALA A 16 0.99 8.84 -11.13
CA ALA A 16 1.33 10.02 -11.90
C ALA A 16 2.70 10.54 -11.40
N ALA A 17 3.55 10.96 -12.34
CA ALA A 17 4.83 11.57 -12.01
C ALA A 17 4.61 12.77 -11.09
N VAL A 18 5.33 12.84 -9.97
CA VAL A 18 5.22 13.97 -9.05
C VAL A 18 6.20 15.03 -9.54
N PRO A 19 5.77 16.29 -9.77
CA PRO A 19 6.66 17.32 -10.32
C PRO A 19 7.93 17.56 -9.50
N SER A 20 7.86 17.46 -8.17
CA SER A 20 9.01 17.62 -7.27
C SER A 20 10.05 16.49 -7.36
N ASP A 21 9.72 15.33 -7.96
CA ASP A 21 10.67 14.22 -8.13
C ASP A 21 11.89 14.63 -8.98
N CYS A 22 11.76 15.68 -9.81
CA CYS A 22 12.88 16.19 -10.60
C CYS A 22 14.00 16.76 -9.72
N LEU A 23 13.68 17.72 -8.84
CA LEU A 23 14.67 18.33 -7.96
C LEU A 23 15.13 17.37 -6.87
N ASN A 24 14.21 16.54 -6.35
CA ASN A 24 14.54 15.53 -5.36
C ASN A 24 15.57 14.52 -5.91
N GLY A 25 15.41 14.07 -7.17
CA GLY A 25 16.42 13.22 -7.82
C GLY A 25 17.79 13.88 -7.97
N ILE A 26 17.84 15.21 -8.19
CA ILE A 26 19.08 16.00 -8.27
C ILE A 26 19.73 16.14 -6.89
N GLU A 27 18.95 16.51 -5.88
CA GLU A 27 19.39 16.63 -4.50
C GLU A 27 19.97 15.29 -4.01
N GLU A 28 19.25 14.19 -4.26
CA GLU A 28 19.71 12.86 -3.91
C GLU A 28 21.00 12.51 -4.66
N ALA A 29 21.14 12.87 -5.94
CA ALA A 29 22.39 12.70 -6.69
C ALA A 29 23.55 13.55 -6.13
N LEU A 30 23.25 14.66 -5.45
CA LEU A 30 24.24 15.55 -4.86
C LEU A 30 24.58 15.22 -3.40
N SER A 31 23.72 14.48 -2.70
CA SER A 31 23.74 14.29 -1.24
C SER A 31 25.04 13.71 -0.66
N THR A 32 25.81 12.95 -1.44
CA THR A 32 27.07 12.33 -0.99
C THR A 32 28.31 13.15 -1.32
N PHE A 33 28.21 14.20 -2.14
CA PHE A 33 29.35 15.05 -2.46
C PHE A 33 29.66 16.00 -1.30
N VAL A 34 30.96 16.13 -1.00
CA VAL A 34 31.44 17.05 0.03
C VAL A 34 31.92 18.33 -0.63
N PHE A 35 31.22 19.44 -0.38
CA PHE A 35 31.63 20.76 -0.85
C PHE A 35 32.46 21.47 0.22
N ALA A 36 33.38 22.33 -0.21
CA ALA A 36 34.18 23.15 0.70
C ALA A 36 33.27 23.97 1.64
N GLU A 37 33.73 24.18 2.88
CA GLU A 37 33.02 24.93 3.94
C GLU A 37 31.77 24.25 4.53
N ALA A 38 31.37 23.08 4.03
CA ALA A 38 30.27 22.31 4.62
C ALA A 38 30.68 21.66 5.95
N VAL A 39 29.87 21.83 7.00
CA VAL A 39 30.09 21.17 8.31
C VAL A 39 29.32 19.86 8.41
N THR A 40 28.10 19.82 7.88
CA THR A 40 27.24 18.62 7.85
C THR A 40 26.65 18.40 6.46
N PRO A 41 26.26 17.16 6.08
CA PRO A 41 25.62 16.89 4.79
C PRO A 41 24.35 17.72 4.58
N PHE A 42 23.48 17.78 5.60
CA PHE A 42 22.24 18.56 5.56
C PHE A 42 22.49 20.07 5.40
N GLN A 43 23.48 20.62 6.13
CA GLN A 43 23.87 22.01 5.95
C GLN A 43 24.41 22.26 4.54
N SER A 44 25.16 21.30 3.98
CA SER A 44 25.67 21.38 2.61
C SER A 44 24.54 21.56 1.61
N LEU A 45 23.48 20.75 1.71
CA LEU A 45 22.38 20.76 0.76
C LEU A 45 21.46 21.98 0.90
N CYS A 46 21.34 22.54 2.12
CA CYS A 46 20.43 23.64 2.40
C CYS A 46 21.08 25.03 2.41
N GLN A 47 22.36 25.13 2.76
CA GLN A 47 23.04 26.40 3.05
C GLN A 47 24.39 26.59 2.35
N ASN A 48 24.94 25.58 1.69
CA ASN A 48 26.22 25.76 1.00
C ASN A 48 26.00 26.34 -0.41
N ASN A 49 26.63 27.48 -0.71
CA ASN A 49 26.49 28.15 -2.00
C ASN A 49 26.95 27.29 -3.19
N LEU A 50 28.02 26.49 -3.03
CA LEU A 50 28.53 25.63 -4.10
C LEU A 50 27.56 24.51 -4.42
N SER A 51 27.02 23.86 -3.37
CA SER A 51 26.02 22.79 -3.47
C SER A 51 24.72 23.32 -4.07
N LEU A 52 24.19 24.42 -3.56
CA LEU A 52 22.95 25.04 -4.05
C LEU A 52 23.08 25.50 -5.50
N PHE A 53 24.22 26.07 -5.89
CA PHE A 53 24.46 26.41 -7.30
C PHE A 53 24.50 25.15 -8.18
N SER A 54 25.14 24.06 -7.72
CA SER A 54 25.17 22.78 -8.43
C SER A 54 23.77 22.19 -8.61
N MET A 55 22.96 22.22 -7.55
CA MET A 55 21.58 21.75 -7.55
C MET A 55 20.72 22.55 -8.53
N TRP A 56 20.77 23.88 -8.47
CA TRP A 56 19.97 24.73 -9.36
C TRP A 56 20.46 24.76 -10.80
N ALA A 57 21.78 24.61 -11.04
CA ALA A 57 22.34 24.41 -12.37
C ALA A 57 21.81 23.12 -13.00
N ALA A 58 21.85 22.01 -12.27
CA ALA A 58 21.28 20.74 -12.72
C ALA A 58 19.75 20.86 -12.92
N ALA A 59 19.04 21.59 -12.05
CA ALA A 59 17.60 21.80 -12.19
C ALA A 59 17.26 22.57 -13.47
N LYS A 60 18.05 23.59 -13.82
CA LYS A 60 17.87 24.34 -15.07
C LYS A 60 18.09 23.45 -16.31
N VAL A 61 19.00 22.48 -16.23
CA VAL A 61 19.29 21.54 -17.33
C VAL A 61 18.22 20.46 -17.47
N TYR A 62 17.80 19.84 -16.35
CA TYR A 62 16.99 18.62 -16.38
C TYR A 62 15.50 18.82 -16.03
N CYS A 63 15.14 19.87 -15.29
CA CYS A 63 13.75 20.17 -14.95
C CYS A 63 13.15 21.15 -15.97
N ILE A 64 12.49 20.59 -16.98
CA ILE A 64 12.04 21.31 -18.18
C ILE A 64 10.87 22.25 -17.90
N THR A 65 9.97 21.88 -16.97
CA THR A 65 8.74 22.65 -16.72
C THR A 65 8.88 23.57 -15.52
N GLU A 66 8.26 24.76 -15.60
CA GLU A 66 8.18 25.68 -14.45
C GLU A 66 7.53 25.03 -13.23
N GLU A 67 6.58 24.11 -13.46
CA GLU A 67 5.93 23.33 -12.41
C GLU A 67 6.90 22.41 -11.66
N GLN A 68 7.86 21.78 -12.35
CA GLN A 68 8.88 20.94 -11.70
C GLN A 68 9.80 21.76 -10.80
N ILE A 69 10.17 22.96 -11.25
CA ILE A 69 11.03 23.87 -10.51
C ILE A 69 10.30 24.41 -9.28
N SER A 70 9.08 24.92 -9.44
CA SER A 70 8.32 25.49 -8.32
C SER A 70 7.93 24.44 -7.27
N ALA A 71 7.48 23.25 -7.70
CA ALA A 71 7.18 22.15 -6.80
C ALA A 71 8.45 21.58 -6.13
N GLY A 72 9.58 21.56 -6.86
CA GLY A 72 10.88 21.18 -6.31
C GLY A 72 11.34 22.16 -5.23
N GLU A 73 11.23 23.47 -5.49
CA GLU A 73 11.59 24.53 -4.55
C GLU A 73 10.74 24.46 -3.26
N GLU A 74 9.43 24.28 -3.39
CA GLU A 74 8.55 24.07 -2.23
C GLU A 74 8.98 22.85 -1.42
N TRP A 75 9.28 21.74 -2.09
CA TRP A 75 9.79 20.53 -1.44
C TRP A 75 11.13 20.78 -0.72
N ALA A 76 12.09 21.45 -1.36
CA ALA A 76 13.39 21.74 -0.78
C ALA A 76 13.28 22.66 0.44
N GLN A 77 12.36 23.64 0.40
CA GLN A 77 12.09 24.52 1.54
C GLN A 77 11.54 23.74 2.74
N VAL A 78 10.59 22.83 2.51
CA VAL A 78 10.05 21.95 3.55
C VAL A 78 11.15 21.04 4.10
N TYR A 79 11.90 20.37 3.24
CA TYR A 79 12.98 19.46 3.63
C TYR A 79 14.01 20.16 4.52
N CYS A 80 14.52 21.31 4.09
CA CYS A 80 15.49 22.07 4.89
C CYS A 80 14.92 22.46 6.25
N THR A 81 13.67 22.92 6.30
CA THR A 81 13.02 23.31 7.55
C THR A 81 12.89 22.13 8.52
N GLU A 82 12.57 20.93 8.02
CA GLU A 82 12.46 19.71 8.83
C GLU A 82 13.80 19.28 9.44
N VAL A 83 14.92 19.50 8.74
CA VAL A 83 16.27 19.22 9.25
C VAL A 83 16.87 20.39 10.05
N GLY A 84 16.12 21.47 10.28
CA GLY A 84 16.51 22.60 11.12
C GLY A 84 17.33 23.69 10.41
N TYR A 85 17.27 23.75 9.09
CA TYR A 85 17.94 24.76 8.26
C TYR A 85 16.91 25.55 7.42
N ASP A 86 17.24 26.79 7.09
CA ASP A 86 16.52 27.51 6.03
C ASP A 86 17.21 27.26 4.68
N LEU A 87 16.42 27.15 3.61
CA LEU A 87 16.95 27.13 2.25
C LEU A 87 17.60 28.49 1.95
N LEU A 88 18.93 28.52 1.88
CA LEU A 88 19.67 29.79 1.81
C LEU A 88 19.42 30.55 0.50
N VAL A 89 19.30 29.84 -0.61
CA VAL A 89 19.19 30.47 -1.94
C VAL A 89 18.00 29.90 -2.71
N PRO A 90 16.87 30.64 -2.75
CA PRO A 90 15.74 30.36 -3.65
C PRO A 90 16.14 30.39 -5.11
N TYR A 91 15.43 29.66 -5.98
CA TYR A 91 15.77 29.54 -7.39
C TYR A 91 15.79 30.90 -8.11
N ALA A 92 14.79 31.75 -7.85
CA ALA A 92 14.69 33.07 -8.46
C ALA A 92 15.90 33.98 -8.18
N THR A 93 16.55 33.80 -7.02
CA THR A 93 17.70 34.62 -6.60
C THR A 93 18.96 34.24 -7.36
N ILE A 94 19.14 32.96 -7.68
CA ILE A 94 20.33 32.43 -8.36
C ILE A 94 20.18 32.40 -9.88
N LEU A 95 18.95 32.41 -10.39
CA LEU A 95 18.61 32.36 -11.81
C LEU A 95 19.43 33.33 -12.69
N PRO A 96 19.68 34.60 -12.30
CA PRO A 96 20.49 35.51 -13.11
C PRO A 96 21.95 35.05 -13.29
N ASN A 97 22.48 34.29 -12.34
CA ASN A 97 23.85 33.77 -12.36
C ASN A 97 23.94 32.40 -13.04
N LEU A 98 22.82 31.71 -13.27
CA LEU A 98 22.74 30.44 -13.98
C LEU A 98 22.69 30.66 -15.50
N THR A 99 23.70 31.32 -16.06
CA THR A 99 23.83 31.46 -17.52
C THR A 99 24.29 30.16 -18.15
N ASP A 100 24.01 29.96 -19.45
CA ASP A 100 24.40 28.73 -20.13
C ASP A 100 25.92 28.57 -20.20
N ASP A 101 26.65 29.69 -20.33
CA ASP A 101 28.12 29.72 -20.25
C ASP A 101 28.63 29.33 -18.85
N ALA A 102 27.95 29.80 -17.79
CA ALA A 102 28.32 29.45 -16.41
C ALA A 102 28.11 27.96 -16.14
N ILE A 103 27.03 27.37 -16.64
CA ILE A 103 26.73 25.94 -16.51
C ILE A 103 27.71 25.10 -17.33
N ALA A 104 28.01 25.51 -18.57
CA ALA A 104 28.95 24.82 -19.45
C ALA A 104 30.40 24.84 -18.92
N ALA A 105 30.74 25.82 -18.08
CA ALA A 105 32.05 25.91 -17.43
C ALA A 105 32.18 25.00 -16.19
N LEU A 106 31.09 24.42 -15.68
CA LEU A 106 31.15 23.55 -14.51
C LEU A 106 31.80 22.20 -14.85
N PRO A 107 32.65 21.65 -13.95
CA PRO A 107 33.09 20.27 -14.06
C PRO A 107 31.88 19.33 -13.98
N VAL A 108 31.80 18.39 -14.91
CA VAL A 108 30.75 17.37 -14.95
C VAL A 108 31.16 16.19 -14.07
N VAL A 109 30.25 15.73 -13.22
CA VAL A 109 30.46 14.60 -12.28
C VAL A 109 29.54 13.43 -12.60
N ASP A 110 30.07 12.23 -12.43
CA ASP A 110 29.44 10.96 -12.76
C ASP A 110 29.25 10.06 -11.52
N PHE A 111 28.68 8.87 -11.74
CA PHE A 111 28.49 7.86 -10.68
C PHE A 111 29.79 7.49 -9.97
N VAL A 112 30.93 7.47 -10.67
CA VAL A 112 32.24 7.13 -10.06
C VAL A 112 32.66 8.20 -9.06
N ASP A 113 32.45 9.48 -9.38
CA ASP A 113 32.77 10.59 -8.48
C ASP A 113 31.89 10.57 -7.24
N ARG A 114 30.63 10.14 -7.37
CA ARG A 114 29.70 9.97 -6.24
C ARG A 114 30.20 8.96 -5.20
N LEU A 115 30.96 7.94 -5.64
CA LEU A 115 31.52 6.90 -4.77
C LEU A 115 32.73 7.41 -3.97
N ASP A 116 33.41 8.47 -4.42
CA ASP A 116 34.50 9.09 -3.68
C ASP A 116 33.98 10.15 -2.71
N THR A 117 33.55 9.70 -1.53
CA THR A 117 33.07 10.57 -0.45
C THR A 117 34.19 11.32 0.27
N THR A 118 35.45 11.12 -0.12
CA THR A 118 36.61 11.79 0.49
C THR A 118 37.04 13.03 -0.27
N HIS A 119 36.64 13.15 -1.54
CA HIS A 119 36.96 14.30 -2.37
C HIS A 119 36.17 15.54 -1.93
N VAL A 120 36.89 16.65 -1.71
CA VAL A 120 36.28 17.94 -1.35
C VAL A 120 36.26 18.86 -2.57
N TRP A 121 35.05 19.17 -3.03
CA TRP A 121 34.80 20.06 -4.17
C TRP A 121 34.91 21.52 -3.75
N ASN A 122 35.92 22.21 -4.28
CA ASN A 122 36.12 23.67 -4.06
C ASN A 122 35.32 24.54 -5.05
N THR A 123 34.64 23.92 -6.01
CA THR A 123 33.83 24.57 -7.03
C THR A 123 32.48 23.87 -7.14
N SER A 124 31.47 24.57 -7.65
CA SER A 124 30.22 23.94 -8.07
C SER A 124 30.46 22.91 -9.18
N VAL A 125 29.56 21.94 -9.28
CA VAL A 125 29.64 20.84 -10.24
C VAL A 125 28.31 20.72 -10.99
N LEU A 126 28.35 20.08 -12.16
CA LEU A 126 27.15 19.68 -12.89
C LEU A 126 27.05 18.16 -12.89
N ILE A 127 25.94 17.60 -12.41
CA ILE A 127 25.73 16.15 -12.50
C ILE A 127 25.48 15.75 -13.95
N SER A 128 26.02 14.60 -14.37
CA SER A 128 25.75 14.05 -15.70
C SER A 128 24.32 13.55 -15.86
N GLU A 129 23.88 13.37 -17.11
CA GLU A 129 22.54 12.88 -17.43
C GLU A 129 22.30 11.48 -16.84
N ALA A 130 23.30 10.60 -16.93
CA ALA A 130 23.21 9.25 -16.37
C ALA A 130 23.09 9.27 -14.84
N LEU A 131 23.80 10.19 -14.17
CA LEU A 131 23.72 10.35 -12.72
C LEU A 131 22.35 10.91 -12.30
N TYR A 132 21.84 11.91 -13.03
CA TYR A 132 20.50 12.46 -12.83
C TYR A 132 19.41 11.40 -13.01
N ASP A 133 19.43 10.65 -14.11
CA ASP A 133 18.43 9.61 -14.39
C ASP A 133 18.41 8.53 -13.31
N THR A 134 19.58 8.16 -12.80
CA THR A 134 19.73 7.22 -11.68
C THR A 134 19.10 7.77 -10.40
N GLY A 135 19.37 9.04 -10.06
CA GLY A 135 18.80 9.68 -8.88
C GLY A 135 17.29 9.81 -8.94
N LYS A 136 16.80 10.35 -10.06
CA LYS A 136 15.36 10.47 -10.31
C LYS A 136 14.67 9.12 -10.24
N ARG A 137 15.20 8.10 -10.90
CA ARG A 137 14.60 6.75 -10.89
C ARG A 137 14.63 6.15 -9.48
N THR A 138 15.70 6.37 -8.71
CA THR A 138 15.81 5.90 -7.32
C THR A 138 14.70 6.47 -6.46
N ILE A 139 14.50 7.78 -6.49
CA ILE A 139 13.45 8.47 -5.74
C ILE A 139 12.06 8.03 -6.18
N VAL A 140 11.79 7.99 -7.49
CA VAL A 140 10.48 7.60 -8.03
C VAL A 140 10.13 6.17 -7.63
N VAL A 141 11.03 5.21 -7.84
CA VAL A 141 10.80 3.80 -7.50
C VAL A 141 10.64 3.63 -5.99
N PHE A 142 11.45 4.31 -5.18
CA PHE A 142 11.31 4.29 -3.73
C PHE A 142 9.94 4.83 -3.29
N ASN A 143 9.56 6.02 -3.74
CA ASN A 143 8.29 6.65 -3.41
C ASN A 143 7.10 5.81 -3.84
N ASP A 144 7.16 5.24 -5.04
CA ASP A 144 6.10 4.39 -5.57
C ASP A 144 6.01 3.06 -4.81
N SER A 145 7.14 2.47 -4.42
CA SER A 145 7.15 1.28 -3.55
C SER A 145 6.39 1.58 -2.25
N VAL A 146 6.69 2.70 -1.57
CA VAL A 146 6.04 3.13 -0.33
C VAL A 146 4.53 3.36 -0.53
N LYS A 147 4.13 4.02 -1.62
CA LYS A 147 2.71 4.22 -1.96
C LYS A 147 2.01 2.87 -2.15
N ILE A 148 2.61 1.95 -2.91
CA ILE A 148 2.02 0.63 -3.14
C ILE A 148 1.97 -0.16 -1.82
N HIS A 149 3.01 -0.12 -0.97
CA HIS A 149 3.04 -0.71 0.37
C HIS A 149 1.81 -0.29 1.19
N LYS A 150 1.58 1.02 1.29
CA LYS A 150 0.42 1.59 1.99
C LYS A 150 -0.91 1.17 1.34
N LYS A 151 -1.02 1.22 0.00
CA LYS A 151 -2.23 0.82 -0.73
C LYS A 151 -2.62 -0.63 -0.43
N TYR A 152 -1.67 -1.57 -0.41
CA TYR A 152 -1.98 -2.97 -0.12
C TYR A 152 -2.34 -3.17 1.36
N GLY A 153 -1.70 -2.44 2.27
CA GLY A 153 -2.12 -2.35 3.68
C GLY A 153 -3.59 -1.94 3.80
N TRP A 154 -4.01 -0.87 3.11
CA TRP A 154 -5.42 -0.47 3.05
C TRP A 154 -6.33 -1.52 2.40
N GLY A 155 -5.80 -2.29 1.45
CA GLY A 155 -6.49 -3.43 0.85
C GLY A 155 -6.96 -4.48 1.85
N VAL A 156 -6.25 -4.67 2.97
CA VAL A 156 -6.66 -5.59 4.05
C VAL A 156 -7.99 -5.13 4.65
N TYR A 157 -8.09 -3.86 5.00
CA TYR A 157 -9.30 -3.27 5.55
C TYR A 157 -10.44 -3.27 4.52
N GLY A 158 -10.12 -3.02 3.24
CA GLY A 158 -11.06 -3.12 2.14
C GLY A 158 -11.66 -4.52 2.02
N PHE A 159 -10.81 -5.56 1.99
CA PHE A 159 -11.25 -6.96 1.89
C PHE A 159 -12.22 -7.32 3.02
N TRP A 160 -11.82 -7.12 4.27
CA TRP A 160 -12.64 -7.49 5.43
C TRP A 160 -13.85 -6.57 5.61
N GLY A 161 -13.71 -5.29 5.30
CA GLY A 161 -14.81 -4.33 5.28
C GLY A 161 -15.89 -4.72 4.28
N CYS A 162 -15.52 -5.16 3.07
CA CYS A 162 -16.47 -5.68 2.08
C CYS A 162 -17.19 -6.95 2.57
N ILE A 163 -16.47 -7.88 3.19
CA ILE A 163 -17.07 -9.11 3.74
C ILE A 163 -18.07 -8.78 4.85
N LEU A 164 -17.71 -7.87 5.77
CA LEU A 164 -18.62 -7.40 6.82
C LEU A 164 -19.84 -6.69 6.22
N PHE A 165 -19.64 -5.81 5.25
CA PHE A 165 -20.70 -5.07 4.59
C PHE A 165 -21.71 -6.00 3.89
N ILE A 166 -21.23 -7.03 3.18
CA ILE A 166 -22.08 -8.06 2.57
C ILE A 166 -22.88 -8.80 3.66
N GLY A 167 -22.25 -9.15 4.78
CA GLY A 167 -22.92 -9.75 5.92
C GLY A 167 -24.04 -8.87 6.49
N ILE A 168 -23.79 -7.56 6.65
CA ILE A 168 -24.75 -6.57 7.14
C ILE A 168 -25.94 -6.43 6.18
N ILE A 169 -25.68 -6.29 4.87
CA ILE A 169 -26.75 -6.23 3.85
C ILE A 169 -27.59 -7.50 3.89
N ASN A 170 -26.97 -8.67 3.95
CA ASN A 170 -27.70 -9.94 3.98
C ASN A 170 -28.63 -10.01 5.20
N ARG A 171 -28.15 -9.59 6.39
CA ARG A 171 -28.99 -9.51 7.58
C ARG A 171 -30.13 -8.52 7.41
N LEU A 172 -29.86 -7.31 6.90
CA LEU A 172 -30.88 -6.28 6.68
C LEU A 172 -31.97 -6.78 5.73
N VAL A 173 -31.60 -7.40 4.62
CA VAL A 173 -32.54 -7.99 3.66
C VAL A 173 -33.39 -9.07 4.33
N ASN A 174 -32.79 -9.99 5.09
CA ASN A 174 -33.53 -11.06 5.78
C ASN A 174 -34.51 -10.50 6.81
N VAL A 175 -34.15 -9.45 7.55
CA VAL A 175 -35.03 -8.77 8.51
C VAL A 175 -36.18 -8.04 7.80
N LEU A 176 -35.90 -7.34 6.70
CA LEU A 176 -36.94 -6.67 5.91
C LEU A 176 -37.93 -7.67 5.29
N LEU A 177 -37.43 -8.81 4.81
CA LEU A 177 -38.26 -9.89 4.26
C LEU A 177 -39.10 -10.57 5.34
N SER A 178 -38.54 -10.82 6.53
CA SER A 178 -39.31 -11.41 7.64
C SER A 178 -40.39 -10.47 8.16
N MET A 179 -40.12 -9.16 8.24
CA MET A 179 -41.13 -8.16 8.60
C MET A 179 -42.27 -8.07 7.57
N ARG A 180 -41.96 -8.18 6.27
CA ARG A 180 -42.99 -8.25 5.21
C ARG A 180 -43.80 -9.54 5.29
N SER A 181 -43.17 -10.68 5.56
CA SER A 181 -43.86 -11.95 5.75
C SER A 181 -44.77 -11.94 6.99
N SER A 182 -44.34 -11.29 8.08
CA SER A 182 -45.15 -11.19 9.30
C SER A 182 -46.36 -10.27 9.11
N LYS A 183 -46.22 -9.16 8.37
CA LYS A 183 -47.36 -8.30 7.99
C LYS A 183 -48.33 -8.98 7.02
N ALA A 184 -47.83 -9.81 6.11
CA ALA A 184 -48.69 -10.61 5.21
C ALA A 184 -49.42 -11.74 5.96
N PHE A 185 -48.80 -12.31 7.00
CA PHE A 185 -49.43 -13.34 7.84
C PHE A 185 -50.52 -12.76 8.77
N ASP A 186 -50.34 -11.54 9.29
CA ASP A 186 -51.36 -10.89 10.11
C ASP A 186 -52.59 -10.45 9.30
N HIS A 187 -52.43 -10.09 8.02
CA HIS A 187 -53.56 -9.78 7.14
C HIS A 187 -54.30 -11.03 6.63
N GLN A 188 -53.64 -12.19 6.62
CA GLN A 188 -54.24 -13.47 6.22
C GLN A 188 -55.13 -14.06 7.33
N ARG A 189 -54.86 -13.75 8.60
CA ARG A 189 -55.61 -14.26 9.75
C ARG A 189 -57.01 -13.66 9.90
N THR A 190 -57.30 -12.54 9.23
CA THR A 190 -58.64 -11.93 9.16
C THR A 190 -59.43 -12.35 7.92
N ILE A 191 -58.84 -13.08 6.97
CA ILE A 191 -59.48 -13.45 5.68
C ILE A 191 -59.57 -14.98 5.48
N GLU A 192 -58.90 -15.79 6.30
CA GLU A 192 -59.02 -17.26 6.31
C GLU A 192 -60.34 -17.78 6.94
N GLU A 193 -61.47 -17.18 6.60
CA GLU A 193 -62.78 -17.82 6.73
C GLU A 193 -63.37 -18.27 5.38
N GLN A 194 -62.74 -17.99 4.22
CA GLN A 194 -63.17 -18.60 2.96
C GLN A 194 -62.10 -18.57 1.85
N SER A 195 -61.72 -19.77 1.38
CA SER A 195 -61.10 -20.10 0.08
C SER A 195 -59.66 -19.66 -0.24
N ALA A 196 -58.81 -20.65 -0.56
CA ALA A 196 -57.50 -20.49 -1.19
C ALA A 196 -57.65 -20.14 -2.71
N PRO A 197 -56.66 -19.50 -3.37
CA PRO A 197 -55.40 -20.16 -3.71
C PRO A 197 -54.13 -19.33 -3.47
N ARG A 198 -53.07 -20.02 -3.05
CA ARG A 198 -51.70 -19.49 -2.89
C ARG A 198 -51.05 -19.23 -4.26
N SER A 199 -50.70 -17.98 -4.53
CA SER A 199 -49.76 -17.63 -5.60
C SER A 199 -48.83 -16.52 -5.09
N HIS A 200 -47.57 -16.87 -4.78
CA HIS A 200 -46.53 -15.88 -4.50
C HIS A 200 -45.17 -16.30 -5.09
N SER A 201 -44.71 -15.47 -6.04
CA SER A 201 -43.34 -15.23 -6.55
C SER A 201 -42.32 -16.39 -6.52
N ILE A 202 -42.33 -17.22 -7.57
CA ILE A 202 -41.49 -18.41 -7.71
C ILE A 202 -40.08 -18.11 -8.30
N VAL A 203 -39.82 -16.91 -8.85
CA VAL A 203 -38.60 -16.69 -9.65
C VAL A 203 -37.39 -16.21 -8.82
N PHE A 204 -37.55 -15.21 -7.95
CA PHE A 204 -36.44 -14.69 -7.11
C PHE A 204 -36.04 -15.65 -5.97
N SER A 205 -36.94 -16.60 -5.64
CA SER A 205 -36.75 -17.55 -4.56
C SER A 205 -35.96 -18.79 -4.98
N LYS A 206 -35.87 -19.16 -6.26
CA LYS A 206 -35.15 -20.38 -6.68
C LYS A 206 -33.63 -20.21 -6.63
N THR A 207 -33.10 -19.09 -7.12
CA THR A 207 -31.67 -18.79 -7.07
C THR A 207 -31.20 -18.53 -5.64
N TYR A 208 -31.97 -17.78 -4.85
CA TYR A 208 -31.69 -17.57 -3.43
C TYR A 208 -31.77 -18.87 -2.62
N ARG A 209 -32.79 -19.71 -2.84
CA ARG A 209 -32.88 -21.05 -2.20
C ARG A 209 -31.77 -21.98 -2.66
N TRP A 210 -31.34 -21.90 -3.93
CA TRP A 210 -30.22 -22.67 -4.44
C TRP A 210 -28.90 -22.21 -3.81
N PHE A 211 -28.68 -20.89 -3.68
CA PHE A 211 -27.53 -20.33 -2.97
C PHE A 211 -27.54 -20.71 -1.48
N GLN A 212 -28.70 -20.62 -0.82
CA GLN A 212 -28.88 -21.08 0.55
C GLN A 212 -28.55 -22.57 0.69
N ALA A 213 -29.13 -23.42 -0.17
CA ALA A 213 -29.01 -24.87 -0.08
C ALA A 213 -27.63 -25.41 -0.51
N ASN A 214 -26.95 -24.77 -1.47
CA ASN A 214 -25.70 -25.29 -2.04
C ASN A 214 -24.44 -24.57 -1.55
N LEU A 215 -24.56 -23.31 -1.12
CA LEU A 215 -23.41 -22.49 -0.70
C LEU A 215 -23.46 -22.15 0.80
N ILE A 216 -24.59 -21.66 1.33
CA ILE A 216 -24.67 -21.13 2.70
C ILE A 216 -24.76 -22.24 3.76
N LEU A 217 -25.68 -23.18 3.56
CA LEU A 217 -26.06 -24.16 4.58
C LEU A 217 -25.21 -25.44 4.63
N PRO A 218 -24.62 -25.99 3.55
CA PRO A 218 -23.93 -27.27 3.65
C PRO A 218 -22.57 -27.16 4.36
N PRO A 219 -22.15 -28.21 5.10
CA PRO A 219 -20.85 -28.26 5.79
C PRO A 219 -19.68 -28.35 4.79
N ALA A 220 -18.51 -27.85 5.15
CA ALA A 220 -17.33 -27.78 4.28
C ALA A 220 -16.96 -29.13 3.65
N ILE A 221 -16.97 -30.22 4.44
CA ILE A 221 -16.73 -31.60 3.99
C ILE A 221 -17.62 -32.54 4.81
N GLY A 222 -18.33 -33.46 4.13
CA GLY A 222 -19.16 -34.49 4.77
C GLY A 222 -20.64 -34.13 4.97
N THR A 223 -21.35 -34.92 5.79
CA THR A 223 -22.82 -34.84 5.99
C THR A 223 -23.25 -34.31 7.36
N ARG A 224 -22.31 -33.89 8.22
CA ARG A 224 -22.60 -33.41 9.59
C ARG A 224 -22.07 -31.99 9.84
N HIS A 225 -22.93 -31.14 10.36
CA HIS A 225 -22.56 -29.83 10.91
C HIS A 225 -21.82 -30.01 12.25
N GLN A 226 -20.73 -29.25 12.45
CA GLN A 226 -20.07 -29.09 13.74
C GLN A 226 -19.49 -30.39 14.36
N ARG A 227 -18.50 -31.02 13.69
CA ARG A 227 -17.62 -32.00 14.36
C ARG A 227 -16.24 -31.37 14.56
N HIS A 228 -15.72 -31.48 15.78
CA HIS A 228 -14.31 -31.21 16.07
C HIS A 228 -13.46 -32.32 15.43
N VAL A 229 -12.66 -31.97 14.43
CA VAL A 229 -11.66 -32.88 13.86
C VAL A 229 -10.30 -32.25 14.18
N PHE A 230 -9.48 -32.95 14.96
CA PHE A 230 -8.19 -32.45 15.48
C PHE A 230 -8.27 -31.08 16.19
N GLY A 231 -9.35 -30.83 16.95
CA GLY A 231 -9.53 -29.57 17.69
C GLY A 231 -10.07 -28.39 16.87
N PHE A 232 -10.26 -28.54 15.55
CA PHE A 232 -10.84 -27.50 14.71
C PHE A 232 -12.35 -27.71 14.51
N THR A 233 -13.14 -26.67 14.79
CA THR A 233 -14.55 -26.60 14.39
C THR A 233 -14.65 -26.43 12.88
N MET A 234 -15.29 -27.37 12.21
CA MET A 234 -15.45 -27.32 10.75
C MET A 234 -16.35 -26.13 10.36
N PRO A 235 -15.84 -25.13 9.61
CA PRO A 235 -16.63 -23.97 9.22
C PRO A 235 -17.73 -24.35 8.21
N THR A 236 -18.71 -23.46 8.05
CA THR A 236 -19.61 -23.50 6.89
C THR A 236 -18.80 -23.28 5.60
N ARG A 237 -19.26 -23.81 4.45
CA ARG A 237 -18.55 -23.70 3.17
C ARG A 237 -18.14 -22.27 2.81
N ILE A 238 -19.02 -21.30 3.09
CA ILE A 238 -18.74 -19.88 2.82
C ILE A 238 -17.59 -19.35 3.67
N VAL A 239 -17.55 -19.66 4.96
CA VAL A 239 -16.47 -19.22 5.85
C VAL A 239 -15.13 -19.78 5.36
N THR A 240 -15.10 -21.06 4.98
CA THR A 240 -13.91 -21.68 4.38
C THR A 240 -13.49 -21.00 3.08
N LEU A 241 -14.44 -20.70 2.19
CA LEU A 241 -14.14 -20.01 0.93
C LEU A 241 -13.62 -18.59 1.14
N ILE A 242 -14.16 -17.85 2.11
CA ILE A 242 -13.67 -16.50 2.48
C ILE A 242 -12.23 -16.60 2.99
N VAL A 243 -11.96 -17.55 3.88
CA VAL A 243 -10.61 -17.77 4.41
C VAL A 243 -9.62 -18.14 3.30
N ILE A 244 -9.97 -19.08 2.41
CA ILE A 244 -9.11 -19.45 1.27
C ILE A 244 -8.87 -18.25 0.34
N ALA A 245 -9.92 -17.49 0.03
CA ALA A 245 -9.80 -16.30 -0.81
C ALA A 245 -8.87 -15.25 -0.17
N TYR A 246 -8.95 -15.09 1.16
CA TYR A 246 -8.07 -14.21 1.91
C TYR A 246 -6.60 -14.70 1.88
N TYR A 247 -6.33 -15.99 2.08
CA TYR A 247 -4.97 -16.54 1.91
C TYR A 247 -4.40 -16.30 0.51
N ILE A 248 -5.18 -16.58 -0.54
CA ILE A 248 -4.76 -16.35 -1.92
C ILE A 248 -4.45 -14.87 -2.14
N TRP A 249 -5.37 -14.00 -1.72
CA TRP A 249 -5.20 -12.56 -1.85
C TRP A 249 -3.95 -12.07 -1.09
N SER A 250 -3.74 -12.50 0.15
CA SER A 250 -2.57 -12.16 0.97
C SER A 250 -1.25 -12.65 0.36
N ILE A 251 -1.22 -13.83 -0.25
CA ILE A 251 -0.02 -14.33 -0.95
C ILE A 251 0.26 -13.49 -2.18
N VAL A 252 -0.74 -13.19 -3.00
CA VAL A 252 -0.57 -12.43 -4.24
C VAL A 252 -0.04 -11.03 -3.96
N ILE A 253 -0.63 -10.28 -3.02
CA ILE A 253 -0.18 -8.91 -2.70
C ILE A 253 1.22 -8.88 -2.06
N CYS A 254 1.68 -9.97 -1.47
CA CYS A 254 3.05 -10.08 -0.95
C CYS A 254 4.07 -10.35 -2.07
N ALA A 255 3.66 -10.76 -3.26
CA ALA A 255 4.55 -11.26 -4.30
C ALA A 255 4.62 -10.38 -5.56
N VAL A 256 3.69 -9.43 -5.73
CA VAL A 256 3.57 -8.62 -6.96
C VAL A 256 3.99 -7.16 -6.75
N SER A 257 4.24 -6.47 -7.87
CA SER A 257 4.52 -5.02 -7.93
C SER A 257 5.82 -4.59 -7.25
N TYR A 258 6.89 -5.34 -7.52
CA TYR A 258 8.27 -4.95 -7.23
C TYR A 258 8.94 -4.44 -8.51
N ASP A 259 9.53 -3.24 -8.45
CA ASP A 259 10.39 -2.68 -9.48
C ASP A 259 11.81 -2.60 -8.89
N VAL A 260 12.70 -3.43 -9.40
CA VAL A 260 14.10 -3.55 -8.95
C VAL A 260 14.99 -3.19 -10.13
N PHE A 261 15.97 -2.32 -9.91
CA PHE A 261 16.81 -1.82 -10.98
C PHE A 261 18.22 -1.46 -10.52
N PHE A 262 19.14 -1.49 -11.47
CA PHE A 262 20.55 -1.12 -11.31
C PHE A 262 20.93 -0.03 -12.32
N PRO A 263 21.80 0.93 -11.98
CA PRO A 263 22.26 1.28 -10.62
C PRO A 263 21.16 1.94 -9.79
N ASN A 264 21.22 1.82 -8.46
CA ASN A 264 20.31 2.47 -7.51
C ASN A 264 21.13 3.07 -6.36
N PHE A 265 20.76 4.26 -5.86
CA PHE A 265 21.55 4.92 -4.82
C PHE A 265 21.35 4.38 -3.41
N TYR A 266 20.22 3.75 -3.12
CA TYR A 266 19.90 3.22 -1.80
C TYR A 266 20.30 1.77 -1.63
N TYR A 267 20.25 1.00 -2.71
CA TYR A 267 20.33 -0.46 -2.64
C TYR A 267 21.19 -1.03 -3.76
N ASN A 268 21.84 -2.16 -3.47
CA ASN A 268 22.41 -3.04 -4.47
C ASN A 268 21.30 -3.96 -5.04
N ASP A 269 21.52 -4.56 -6.21
CA ASP A 269 20.51 -5.38 -6.90
C ASP A 269 19.84 -6.43 -6.01
N TYR A 270 20.65 -7.12 -5.22
CA TYR A 270 20.17 -8.17 -4.33
C TYR A 270 19.48 -7.61 -3.08
N SER A 271 19.99 -6.51 -2.50
CA SER A 271 19.42 -5.94 -1.28
C SER A 271 18.09 -5.24 -1.53
N GLN A 272 17.90 -4.62 -2.70
CA GLN A 272 16.65 -3.91 -3.05
C GLN A 272 15.43 -4.84 -3.00
N GLY A 273 15.56 -6.03 -3.59
CA GLY A 273 14.47 -7.02 -3.60
C GLY A 273 14.08 -7.47 -2.20
N TRP A 274 15.06 -7.82 -1.37
CA TRP A 274 14.83 -8.24 0.02
C TRP A 274 14.22 -7.11 0.85
N ARG A 275 14.72 -5.88 0.70
CA ARG A 275 14.19 -4.71 1.39
C ARG A 275 12.71 -4.50 1.10
N TYR A 276 12.32 -4.53 -0.17
CA TYR A 276 10.91 -4.33 -0.55
C TYR A 276 10.01 -5.48 -0.10
N VAL A 277 10.49 -6.73 -0.13
CA VAL A 277 9.74 -7.87 0.46
C VAL A 277 9.56 -7.69 1.96
N ALA A 278 10.61 -7.25 2.66
CA ALA A 278 10.58 -7.02 4.09
C ALA A 278 9.57 -5.92 4.46
N ASP A 279 9.61 -4.77 3.78
CA ASP A 279 8.70 -3.65 4.04
C ASP A 279 7.24 -4.00 3.73
N ARG A 280 7.00 -4.68 2.59
CA ARG A 280 5.66 -5.16 2.20
C ARG A 280 5.04 -6.05 3.27
N THR A 281 5.78 -7.07 3.69
CA THR A 281 5.28 -8.08 4.64
C THR A 281 5.12 -7.51 6.04
N GLY A 282 6.00 -6.59 6.46
CA GLY A 282 5.87 -5.84 7.71
C GLY A 282 4.59 -5.01 7.75
N ILE A 283 4.37 -4.15 6.74
CA ILE A 283 3.17 -3.29 6.65
C ILE A 283 1.89 -4.12 6.61
N LEU A 284 1.86 -5.21 5.85
CA LEU A 284 0.69 -6.09 5.79
C LEU A 284 0.42 -6.82 7.10
N SER A 285 1.47 -7.28 7.79
CA SER A 285 1.34 -7.89 9.12
C SER A 285 0.69 -6.92 10.11
N TYR A 286 1.19 -5.68 10.16
CA TYR A 286 0.60 -4.63 11.00
C TYR A 286 -0.83 -4.28 10.61
N ALA A 287 -1.13 -4.20 9.32
CA ALA A 287 -2.49 -3.92 8.83
C ALA A 287 -3.51 -5.00 9.24
N ASN A 288 -3.06 -6.23 9.47
CA ASN A 288 -3.92 -7.32 9.93
C ASN A 288 -4.30 -7.22 11.41
N LEU A 289 -3.51 -6.53 12.24
CA LEU A 289 -3.74 -6.49 13.69
C LEU A 289 -5.07 -5.86 14.11
N PRO A 290 -5.47 -4.67 13.60
CA PRO A 290 -6.75 -4.07 13.98
C PRO A 290 -7.95 -4.94 13.57
N VAL A 291 -7.88 -5.52 12.37
CA VAL A 291 -8.93 -6.42 11.86
C VAL A 291 -9.02 -7.68 12.71
N MET A 292 -7.87 -8.29 13.03
CA MET A 292 -7.78 -9.44 13.92
C MET A 292 -8.42 -9.15 15.28
N TRP A 293 -8.18 -7.98 15.88
CA TRP A 293 -8.75 -7.59 17.16
C TRP A 293 -10.27 -7.37 17.09
N ILE A 294 -10.79 -6.78 16.01
CA ILE A 294 -12.23 -6.64 15.79
C ILE A 294 -12.91 -8.02 15.85
N PHE A 295 -12.34 -9.02 15.17
CA PHE A 295 -12.88 -10.38 15.14
C PHE A 295 -12.68 -11.17 16.45
N ALA A 296 -11.81 -10.70 17.36
CA ALA A 296 -11.61 -11.32 18.68
C ALA A 296 -12.72 -11.00 19.68
N GLY A 297 -13.45 -9.89 19.47
CA GLY A 297 -14.47 -9.40 20.40
C GLY A 297 -15.68 -10.34 20.52
N ARG A 298 -16.00 -10.75 21.76
CA ARG A 298 -17.20 -11.57 22.07
C ARG A 298 -18.51 -10.81 22.05
N ASN A 299 -18.46 -9.49 22.19
CA ASN A 299 -19.60 -8.59 22.14
C ASN A 299 -19.19 -7.33 21.38
N ASN A 300 -19.30 -7.37 20.05
CA ASN A 300 -18.96 -6.25 19.18
C ASN A 300 -20.16 -5.87 18.29
N ILE A 301 -20.17 -4.63 17.80
CA ILE A 301 -21.24 -4.12 16.94
C ILE A 301 -21.39 -4.92 15.66
N PHE A 302 -20.30 -5.53 15.16
CA PHE A 302 -20.30 -6.27 13.90
C PHE A 302 -20.98 -7.64 14.01
N LEU A 303 -20.94 -8.31 15.16
CA LEU A 303 -21.72 -9.52 15.45
C LEU A 303 -23.22 -9.19 15.40
N TRP A 304 -23.61 -8.08 16.02
CA TRP A 304 -24.99 -7.58 15.94
C TRP A 304 -25.35 -7.07 14.54
N ALA A 305 -24.44 -6.48 13.78
CA ALA A 305 -24.78 -5.95 12.45
C ALA A 305 -24.86 -7.04 11.38
N THR A 306 -24.03 -8.09 11.47
CA THR A 306 -24.00 -9.20 10.50
C THR A 306 -24.92 -10.36 10.89
N GLY A 307 -25.19 -10.56 12.19
CA GLY A 307 -25.93 -11.73 12.68
C GLY A 307 -25.15 -13.02 12.63
N TRP A 308 -23.83 -12.94 12.45
CA TRP A 308 -22.95 -14.10 12.63
C TRP A 308 -22.76 -14.41 14.10
N ASP A 309 -22.48 -15.66 14.38
CA ASP A 309 -22.17 -16.16 15.70
C ASP A 309 -20.68 -15.91 16.04
N PHE A 310 -20.37 -15.82 17.33
CA PHE A 310 -19.00 -15.64 17.79
C PHE A 310 -18.02 -16.73 17.27
N PRO A 311 -18.40 -18.02 17.17
CA PRO A 311 -17.54 -19.03 16.54
C PRO A 311 -17.07 -18.67 15.12
N THR A 312 -17.94 -18.10 14.27
CA THR A 312 -17.55 -17.65 12.92
C THR A 312 -16.51 -16.53 12.97
N PHE A 313 -16.72 -15.52 13.83
CA PHE A 313 -15.76 -14.44 14.05
C PHE A 313 -14.41 -14.98 14.56
N ASN A 314 -14.44 -15.94 15.49
CA ASN A 314 -13.24 -16.54 16.04
C ASN A 314 -12.44 -17.34 14.99
N ILE A 315 -13.11 -17.96 14.00
CA ILE A 315 -12.45 -18.59 12.85
C ILE A 315 -11.69 -17.53 12.05
N PHE A 316 -12.31 -16.39 11.73
CA PHE A 316 -11.62 -15.30 11.02
C PHE A 316 -10.45 -14.74 11.83
N HIS A 317 -10.66 -14.44 13.11
CA HIS A 317 -9.60 -14.00 14.03
C HIS A 317 -8.37 -14.91 13.95
N ARG A 318 -8.57 -16.23 14.08
CA ARG A 318 -7.48 -17.21 14.06
C ARG A 318 -6.74 -17.20 12.72
N HIS A 319 -7.45 -17.20 11.60
CA HIS A 319 -6.79 -17.25 10.28
C HIS A 319 -6.09 -15.94 9.93
N ILE A 320 -6.65 -14.79 10.29
CA ILE A 320 -5.97 -13.49 10.15
C ILE A 320 -4.69 -13.48 10.99
N GLY A 321 -4.76 -13.96 12.24
CA GLY A 321 -3.58 -14.07 13.11
C GLY A 321 -2.49 -14.96 12.52
N ILE A 322 -2.85 -16.09 11.90
CA ILE A 322 -1.89 -16.95 11.19
C ILE A 322 -1.23 -16.20 10.04
N VAL A 323 -2.00 -15.51 9.20
CA VAL A 323 -1.47 -14.73 8.07
C VAL A 323 -0.52 -13.63 8.57
N ALA A 324 -0.94 -12.86 9.58
CA ALA A 324 -0.12 -11.82 10.20
C ALA A 324 1.19 -12.38 10.77
N THR A 325 1.13 -13.53 11.47
CA THR A 325 2.32 -14.18 12.02
C THR A 325 3.28 -14.63 10.93
N VAL A 326 2.78 -15.26 9.86
CA VAL A 326 3.63 -15.67 8.73
C VAL A 326 4.27 -14.46 8.07
N GLN A 327 3.51 -13.38 7.85
CA GLN A 327 4.05 -12.14 7.29
C GLN A 327 5.12 -11.51 8.20
N ALA A 328 4.93 -11.52 9.53
CA ALA A 328 5.93 -11.04 10.48
C ALA A 328 7.22 -11.87 10.43
N ILE A 329 7.11 -13.20 10.30
CA ILE A 329 8.27 -14.08 10.15
C ILE A 329 9.02 -13.77 8.85
N VAL A 330 8.30 -13.64 7.73
CA VAL A 330 8.92 -13.30 6.44
C VAL A 330 9.58 -11.92 6.50
N HIS A 331 8.96 -10.93 7.12
CA HIS A 331 9.53 -9.61 7.36
C HIS A 331 10.87 -9.70 8.11
N ALA A 332 10.90 -10.42 9.23
CA ALA A 332 12.11 -10.59 10.04
C ALA A 332 13.22 -11.32 9.27
N VAL A 333 12.88 -12.39 8.54
CA VAL A 333 13.85 -13.15 7.73
C VAL A 333 14.39 -12.28 6.59
N ALA A 334 13.53 -11.55 5.88
CA ALA A 334 13.94 -10.72 4.75
C ALA A 334 14.88 -9.58 5.19
N TYR A 335 14.60 -8.91 6.30
CA TYR A 335 15.53 -7.93 6.89
C TYR A 335 16.86 -8.57 7.31
N THR A 336 16.81 -9.76 7.92
CA THR A 336 18.03 -10.48 8.31
C THR A 336 18.89 -10.85 7.08
N VAL A 337 18.25 -11.29 5.99
CA VAL A 337 18.97 -11.62 4.75
C VAL A 337 19.53 -10.37 4.09
N GLU A 338 18.80 -9.27 4.10
CA GLU A 338 19.29 -7.98 3.56
C GLU A 338 20.55 -7.52 4.29
N GLU A 339 20.54 -7.51 5.62
CA GLU A 339 21.68 -7.12 6.45
C GLU A 339 22.89 -8.04 6.29
N LEU A 340 22.68 -9.34 6.04
CA LEU A 340 23.77 -10.30 5.83
C LEU A 340 24.31 -10.30 4.39
N ALA A 341 23.56 -9.78 3.43
CA ALA A 341 23.90 -9.77 2.02
C ALA A 341 24.42 -8.41 1.51
N GLY A 342 24.09 -7.32 2.22
CA GLY A 342 24.75 -6.02 2.09
C GLY A 342 26.11 -6.02 2.76
#